data_AF-A0A1I8QC95-F1
#
_entry.id   AF-A0A1I8QC95-F1
#
_cell.length_a   1.000
_cell.length_b   1.000
_cell.length_c   1.000
_cell.angle_alpha   90.00
_cell.angle_beta   90.00
_cell.angle_gamma   90.00
#
_symmetry.space_group_name_H-M   'P 1'
#
loop_
_entity.id
_entity.type
_entity.pdbx_description
1 polymer ?
#
loop_
_entity_poly.entity_id
_entity_poly.type
_entity_poly.pdbx_seq_one_letter_code
_entity_poly.pdbx_strand_id
1 'polypeptide(L)'
;MTKTKVTNEPQVGKDNTTKESSVLTNKIKKSKKIIKPENQIPRGQPKSNRPWKTPKTKFSTVQKTKPRLTFEKKMELRNEMRAIKERSKEIKEARKEAAVAKQQRRVENAERRLANERRAEIVQVIKNPAKLKRMKKKQMRLIEKRDLSQVKVV
;
A
#
# COMPACT_ATOMS: atom_id res chain seq x y z
N MET A 1 -8.88 -24.97 37.08
CA MET A 1 -9.82 -23.83 37.18
C MET A 1 -9.77 -23.03 35.89
N THR A 2 -10.54 -23.45 34.90
CA THR A 2 -10.63 -22.87 33.57
C THR A 2 -11.70 -21.78 33.55
N LYS A 3 -11.31 -20.51 33.37
CA LYS A 3 -12.26 -19.40 33.23
C LYS A 3 -12.75 -19.34 31.78
N THR A 4 -13.96 -19.84 31.56
CA THR A 4 -14.80 -19.51 30.41
C THR A 4 -15.16 -18.03 30.45
N LYS A 5 -14.92 -17.30 29.35
CA LYS A 5 -15.48 -15.96 29.13
C LYS A 5 -16.54 -16.08 28.05
N VAL A 6 -17.78 -16.01 28.49
CA VAL A 6 -19.01 -16.14 27.69
C VAL A 6 -19.50 -14.73 27.35
N THR A 7 -19.78 -14.52 26.05
CA THR A 7 -20.68 -13.50 25.44
C THR A 7 -20.28 -12.02 25.54
N ASN A 8 -20.61 -11.12 24.61
CA ASN A 8 -21.76 -11.09 23.70
C ASN A 8 -21.44 -10.20 22.48
N GLU A 9 -21.77 -10.64 21.27
CA GLU A 9 -21.84 -9.77 20.09
C GLU A 9 -23.19 -9.04 20.07
N PRO A 10 -23.25 -7.75 19.71
CA PRO A 10 -24.52 -7.06 19.51
C PRO A 10 -25.12 -7.43 18.14
N GLN A 11 -26.29 -8.06 18.23
CA GLN A 11 -27.19 -8.41 17.13
C GLN A 11 -27.68 -7.20 16.34
N VAL A 12 -27.93 -7.48 15.07
CA VAL A 12 -28.53 -6.64 14.03
C VAL A 12 -29.94 -6.20 14.42
N GLY A 13 -30.17 -4.89 14.53
CA GLY A 13 -31.50 -4.29 14.60
C GLY A 13 -32.07 -4.08 13.19
N LYS A 14 -33.16 -4.78 12.89
CA LYS A 14 -34.09 -4.46 11.79
C LYS A 14 -35.30 -3.76 12.39
N ASP A 15 -35.57 -2.52 12.00
CA ASP A 15 -36.86 -1.87 12.22
C ASP A 15 -37.31 -1.11 10.94
N ASN A 16 -38.22 -1.77 10.24
CA ASN A 16 -39.49 -1.32 9.65
C ASN A 16 -39.74 0.18 9.30
N THR A 17 -40.01 0.37 8.00
CA THR A 17 -41.11 1.18 7.40
C THR A 17 -41.42 2.56 7.97
N THR A 18 -41.04 3.58 7.19
CA THR A 18 -41.88 4.79 6.99
C THR A 18 -42.17 4.90 5.49
N LYS A 19 -43.45 4.74 5.14
CA LYS A 19 -44.01 5.04 3.82
C LYS A 19 -44.27 6.55 3.71
N GLU A 20 -44.32 7.02 2.47
CA GLU A 20 -44.84 8.32 1.99
C GLU A 20 -43.88 9.51 2.25
N SER A 21 -43.41 10.27 1.25
CA SER A 21 -44.13 10.82 0.09
C SER A 21 -43.20 10.95 -1.14
N SER A 22 -43.43 10.15 -2.18
CA SER A 22 -42.82 10.37 -3.49
C SER A 22 -43.67 11.36 -4.29
N VAL A 23 -43.30 12.64 -4.27
CA VAL A 23 -43.88 13.66 -5.15
C VAL A 23 -43.49 13.33 -6.60
N LEU A 24 -44.44 12.73 -7.32
CA LEU A 24 -44.33 12.43 -8.75
C LEU A 24 -44.41 13.75 -9.53
N THR A 25 -43.28 14.30 -9.93
CA THR A 25 -43.24 15.36 -10.94
C THR A 25 -43.36 14.71 -12.33
N ASN A 26 -44.56 14.82 -12.92
CA ASN A 26 -44.85 14.38 -14.29
C ASN A 26 -44.06 15.22 -15.30
N LYS A 27 -42.84 14.79 -15.60
CA LYS A 27 -42.03 15.35 -16.68
C LYS A 27 -42.49 14.70 -17.99
N ILE A 28 -43.20 15.47 -18.82
CA ILE A 28 -43.64 15.08 -20.16
C ILE A 28 -42.42 14.56 -20.95
N LYS A 29 -42.33 13.25 -21.11
CA LYS A 29 -41.30 12.60 -21.92
C LYS A 29 -41.68 12.82 -23.38
N LYS A 30 -41.01 13.76 -24.05
CA LYS A 30 -41.01 13.82 -25.52
C LYS A 30 -40.64 12.43 -26.04
N SER A 31 -41.51 11.86 -26.88
CA SER A 31 -41.34 10.53 -27.47
C SER A 31 -39.97 10.46 -28.16
N LYS A 32 -39.08 9.59 -27.65
CA LYS A 32 -37.85 9.27 -28.36
C LYS A 32 -38.28 8.56 -29.64
N LYS A 33 -37.94 9.11 -30.82
CA LYS A 33 -38.04 8.38 -32.08
C LYS A 33 -37.40 7.00 -31.88
N ILE A 34 -38.18 5.96 -32.04
CA ILE A 34 -37.72 4.57 -32.04
C ILE A 34 -36.76 4.45 -33.21
N ILE A 35 -35.46 4.39 -32.92
CA ILE A 35 -34.44 4.13 -33.93
C ILE A 35 -34.63 2.67 -34.32
N LYS A 36 -35.12 2.42 -35.53
CA LYS A 36 -35.29 1.05 -36.05
C LYS A 36 -33.94 0.32 -35.96
N PRO A 37 -33.90 -0.91 -35.40
CA PRO A 37 -32.66 -1.68 -35.21
C PRO A 37 -32.01 -2.12 -36.54
N GLU A 38 -32.74 -2.00 -37.65
CA GLU A 38 -32.31 -2.35 -39.01
C GLU A 38 -31.02 -1.64 -39.47
N ASN A 39 -30.65 -0.51 -38.85
CA ASN A 39 -29.43 0.25 -39.19
C ASN A 39 -28.18 -0.11 -38.36
N GLN A 40 -28.25 -1.11 -37.47
CA GLN A 40 -27.11 -1.53 -36.63
C GLN A 40 -26.85 -3.03 -36.77
N ILE A 41 -26.40 -3.44 -37.96
CA ILE A 41 -25.83 -4.79 -38.16
C ILE A 41 -24.66 -4.94 -37.16
N PRO A 42 -24.71 -5.91 -36.22
CA PRO A 42 -23.63 -6.13 -35.27
C PRO A 42 -22.39 -6.62 -36.01
N ARG A 43 -21.23 -6.04 -35.71
CA ARG A 43 -19.96 -6.51 -36.29
C ARG A 43 -19.52 -7.79 -35.59
N GLY A 44 -19.03 -8.75 -36.37
CA GLY A 44 -18.39 -9.96 -35.83
C GLY A 44 -17.13 -9.62 -35.02
N GLN A 45 -16.75 -10.51 -34.11
CA GLN A 45 -15.51 -10.36 -33.35
C GLN A 45 -14.29 -10.67 -34.24
N PRO A 46 -13.23 -9.85 -34.21
CA PRO A 46 -12.00 -10.13 -34.95
C PRO A 46 -11.24 -11.29 -34.31
N LYS A 47 -10.63 -12.14 -35.13
CA LYS A 47 -9.88 -13.35 -34.71
C LYS A 47 -8.79 -13.08 -33.66
N SER A 48 -8.22 -11.87 -33.63
CA SER A 48 -7.15 -11.47 -32.71
C SER A 48 -7.63 -10.71 -31.46
N ASN A 49 -8.95 -10.52 -31.27
CA ASN A 49 -9.55 -9.64 -30.25
C ASN A 49 -9.05 -8.18 -30.27
N ARG A 50 -8.24 -7.79 -31.26
CA ARG A 50 -7.74 -6.43 -31.45
C ARG A 50 -8.33 -5.88 -32.75
N PRO A 51 -9.26 -4.91 -32.69
CA PRO A 51 -9.82 -4.32 -33.89
C PRO A 51 -8.76 -3.46 -34.59
N TRP A 52 -8.45 -3.78 -35.84
CA TRP A 52 -7.52 -2.99 -36.66
C TRP A 52 -8.10 -1.62 -37.09
N LYS A 53 -9.44 -1.50 -37.10
CA LYS A 53 -10.19 -0.27 -37.37
C LYS A 53 -11.30 -0.11 -36.34
N THR A 54 -11.34 1.03 -35.65
CA THR A 54 -12.48 1.42 -34.82
C THR A 54 -13.60 2.00 -35.69
N PRO A 55 -14.89 1.76 -35.37
CA PRO A 55 -15.99 2.36 -36.12
C PRO A 55 -15.95 3.88 -35.98
N LYS A 56 -15.87 4.59 -37.10
CA LYS A 56 -15.89 6.05 -37.14
C LYS A 56 -17.28 6.54 -36.73
N THR A 57 -17.39 7.17 -35.56
CA THR A 57 -18.64 7.83 -35.14
C THR A 57 -18.88 9.08 -35.97
N LYS A 58 -20.14 9.36 -36.34
CA LYS A 58 -20.50 10.62 -37.00
C LYS A 58 -20.12 11.79 -36.10
N PHE A 59 -19.57 12.88 -36.65
CA PHE A 59 -19.16 14.07 -35.89
C PHE A 59 -20.32 14.70 -35.10
N SER A 60 -21.57 14.52 -35.56
CA SER A 60 -22.80 14.91 -34.83
C SER A 60 -23.04 14.16 -33.51
N THR A 61 -22.40 13.00 -33.32
CA THR A 61 -22.47 12.21 -32.08
C THR A 61 -21.57 12.79 -31.00
N VAL A 62 -20.51 13.50 -31.41
CA VAL A 62 -19.60 14.19 -30.50
C VAL A 62 -20.33 15.42 -29.98
N GLN A 63 -20.65 15.43 -28.68
CA GLN A 63 -21.24 16.60 -28.05
C GLN A 63 -20.29 17.80 -28.22
N LYS A 64 -20.72 18.79 -28.99
CA LYS A 64 -19.88 19.91 -29.43
C LYS A 64 -19.37 20.76 -28.27
N THR A 65 -20.19 20.96 -27.24
CA THR A 65 -19.82 21.74 -26.05
C THR A 65 -20.53 21.20 -24.81
N LYS A 66 -19.77 20.95 -23.74
CA LYS A 66 -20.36 20.68 -22.42
C LYS A 66 -20.73 22.02 -21.76
N PRO A 67 -21.92 22.18 -21.17
CA PRO A 67 -22.27 23.40 -20.47
C PRO A 67 -21.36 23.58 -19.24
N ARG A 68 -21.12 24.84 -18.84
CA ARG A 68 -20.38 25.13 -17.62
C ARG A 68 -21.13 24.57 -16.40
N LEU A 69 -20.39 23.94 -15.50
CA LEU A 69 -20.92 23.47 -14.22
C LEU A 69 -21.37 24.66 -13.36
N THR A 70 -22.45 24.46 -12.61
CA THR A 70 -22.91 25.41 -11.57
C THR A 70 -21.85 25.55 -10.47
N PHE A 71 -21.92 26.64 -9.72
CA PHE A 71 -20.96 26.92 -8.65
C PHE A 71 -20.95 25.82 -7.57
N GLU A 72 -22.14 25.36 -7.17
CA GLU A 72 -22.32 24.26 -6.19
C GLU A 72 -21.57 22.99 -6.63
N LYS A 73 -21.79 22.54 -7.87
CA LYS A 73 -21.09 21.37 -8.42
C LYS A 73 -19.57 21.54 -8.48
N LYS A 74 -19.07 22.77 -8.68
CA LYS A 74 -17.63 23.05 -8.62
C LYS A 74 -17.10 23.01 -7.18
N MET A 75 -17.92 23.35 -6.19
CA MET A 75 -17.56 23.26 -4.78
C MET A 75 -17.54 21.79 -4.32
N GLU A 76 -18.56 21.02 -4.68
CA GLU A 76 -18.62 19.57 -4.44
C GLU A 76 -17.39 18.87 -5.00
N LEU A 77 -17.07 19.08 -6.28
CA LEU A 77 -15.88 18.49 -6.91
C LEU A 77 -14.58 18.88 -6.20
N ARG A 78 -14.46 20.12 -5.74
CA ARG A 78 -13.28 20.59 -5.00
C ARG A 78 -13.17 19.91 -3.63
N ASN A 79 -14.28 19.71 -2.95
CA ASN A 79 -14.34 19.02 -1.67
C ASN A 79 -14.00 17.53 -1.84
N GLU A 80 -14.57 16.86 -2.84
CA GLU A 80 -14.25 15.47 -3.19
C GLU A 80 -12.76 15.30 -3.51
N MET A 81 -12.19 16.17 -4.35
CA MET A 81 -10.77 16.13 -4.67
C MET A 81 -9.89 16.36 -3.43
N ARG A 82 -10.31 17.22 -2.50
CA ARG A 82 -9.58 17.45 -1.24
C ARG A 82 -9.59 16.18 -0.39
N ALA A 83 -10.76 15.57 -0.20
CA ALA A 83 -10.90 14.33 0.57
C ALA A 83 -10.09 13.17 -0.04
N ILE A 84 -10.09 13.03 -1.38
CA ILE A 84 -9.29 12.01 -2.07
C ILE A 84 -7.78 12.24 -1.84
N LYS A 85 -7.33 13.50 -1.92
CA LYS A 85 -5.91 13.85 -1.70
C LYS A 85 -5.47 13.58 -0.27
N GLU A 86 -6.30 13.95 0.70
CA GLU A 86 -6.05 13.71 2.12
C GLU A 86 -5.94 12.21 2.42
N ARG A 87 -6.92 11.43 1.96
CA ARG A 87 -6.87 9.96 2.07
C ARG A 87 -5.65 9.35 1.38
N SER A 88 -5.26 9.87 0.21
CA SER A 88 -4.05 9.40 -0.47
C SER A 88 -2.78 9.72 0.32
N LYS A 89 -2.74 10.89 0.98
CA LYS A 89 -1.62 11.32 1.80
C LYS A 89 -1.50 10.44 3.05
N GLU A 90 -2.60 10.18 3.75
CA GLU A 90 -2.65 9.28 4.91
C GLU A 90 -2.10 7.88 4.59
N ILE A 91 -2.51 7.30 3.46
CA ILE A 91 -2.02 5.97 3.03
C ILE A 91 -0.51 5.99 2.78
N LYS A 92 0.02 7.06 2.18
CA LYS A 92 1.46 7.20 1.92
C LYS A 92 2.25 7.39 3.20
N GLU A 93 1.73 8.18 4.14
CA GLU A 93 2.35 8.44 5.43
C GLU A 93 2.40 7.16 6.27
N ALA A 94 1.29 6.42 6.38
CA ALA A 94 1.25 5.13 7.06
C ALA A 94 2.26 4.13 6.48
N ARG A 95 2.40 4.08 5.14
CA ARG A 95 3.39 3.23 4.48
C ARG A 95 4.83 3.66 4.79
N LYS A 96 5.09 4.97 4.85
CA LYS A 96 6.40 5.54 5.17
C LYS A 96 6.78 5.24 6.62
N GLU A 97 5.86 5.45 7.56
CA GLU A 97 6.05 5.15 8.98
C GLU A 97 6.37 3.67 9.20
N ALA A 98 5.60 2.77 8.57
CA ALA A 98 5.86 1.34 8.64
C ALA A 98 7.26 0.96 8.09
N ALA A 99 7.70 1.60 7.01
CA ALA A 99 9.02 1.38 6.44
C ALA A 99 10.15 1.89 7.36
N VAL A 100 9.99 3.07 7.96
CA VAL A 100 10.94 3.65 8.91
C VAL A 100 11.05 2.78 10.16
N ALA A 101 9.92 2.36 10.73
CA ALA A 101 9.91 1.47 11.90
C ALA A 101 10.60 0.13 11.61
N LYS A 102 10.38 -0.45 10.42
CA LYS A 102 11.08 -1.68 10.00
C LYS A 102 12.58 -1.46 9.85
N GLN A 103 13.00 -0.31 9.31
CA GLN A 103 14.41 0.01 9.16
C GLN A 103 15.08 0.21 10.53
N GLN A 104 14.45 0.95 11.44
CA GLN A 104 14.95 1.14 12.81
C GLN A 104 15.14 -0.19 13.53
N ARG A 105 14.15 -1.10 13.45
CA ARG A 105 14.26 -2.46 14.01
C ARG A 105 15.42 -3.26 13.41
N ARG A 106 15.69 -3.12 12.11
CA ARG A 106 16.82 -3.80 11.45
C ARG A 106 18.15 -3.26 11.94
N VAL A 107 18.27 -1.94 12.08
CA VAL A 107 19.48 -1.28 12.58
C VAL A 107 19.75 -1.71 14.02
N GLU A 108 18.74 -1.62 14.90
CA GLU A 108 18.87 -2.04 16.30
C GLU A 108 19.25 -3.53 16.43
N ASN A 109 18.62 -4.40 15.64
CA ASN A 109 18.95 -5.83 15.65
C ASN A 109 20.37 -6.11 15.13
N ALA A 110 20.84 -5.35 14.13
CA ALA A 110 22.20 -5.47 13.61
C ALA A 110 23.23 -4.99 14.64
N GLU A 111 22.97 -3.86 15.30
CA GLU A 111 23.81 -3.33 16.38
C GLU A 111 23.86 -4.30 17.56
N ARG A 112 22.71 -4.85 17.97
CA ARG A 112 22.62 -5.86 19.03
C ARG A 112 23.39 -7.12 18.66
N ARG A 113 23.29 -7.58 17.40
CA ARG A 113 24.05 -8.74 16.92
C ARG A 113 25.54 -8.48 16.99
N LEU A 114 26.00 -7.33 16.50
CA LEU A 114 27.41 -6.96 16.51
C LEU A 114 27.96 -6.81 17.94
N ALA A 115 27.18 -6.24 18.85
CA ALA A 115 27.53 -6.17 20.27
C ALA A 115 27.59 -7.56 20.92
N ASN A 116 26.65 -8.44 20.60
CA ASN A 116 26.64 -9.82 21.09
C ASN A 116 27.80 -10.64 20.52
N GLU A 117 28.14 -10.47 19.24
CA GLU A 117 29.30 -11.10 18.60
C GLU A 117 30.59 -10.66 19.29
N ARG A 118 30.77 -9.35 19.53
CA ARG A 118 31.92 -8.83 20.29
C ARG A 118 31.98 -9.37 21.72
N ARG A 119 30.83 -9.50 22.39
CA ARG A 119 30.74 -9.99 23.77
C ARG A 119 30.96 -11.50 23.88
N ALA A 120 30.47 -12.27 22.91
CA ALA A 120 30.60 -13.72 22.85
C ALA A 120 31.97 -14.16 22.33
N GLU A 121 32.74 -13.26 21.72
CA GLU A 121 34.09 -13.55 21.28
C GLU A 121 35.01 -13.90 22.46
N ILE A 122 35.44 -15.16 22.50
CA ILE A 122 36.40 -15.66 23.49
C ILE A 122 37.81 -15.43 22.93
N VAL A 123 38.52 -14.50 23.55
CA VAL A 123 39.90 -14.13 23.17
C VAL A 123 40.93 -14.79 24.09
N GLN A 124 42.08 -15.17 23.52
CA GLN A 124 43.22 -15.64 24.29
C GLN A 124 44.25 -14.51 24.43
N VAL A 125 44.54 -14.11 25.67
CA VAL A 125 45.54 -13.07 25.95
C VAL A 125 46.96 -13.62 25.78
N ILE A 126 47.67 -13.17 24.75
CA ILE A 126 49.07 -13.55 24.52
C ILE A 126 49.98 -12.60 25.31
N LYS A 127 50.41 -13.01 26.51
CA LYS A 127 51.29 -12.20 27.37
C LYS A 127 52.71 -12.02 26.81
N ASN A 128 53.24 -13.01 26.08
CA ASN A 128 54.61 -12.96 25.53
C ASN A 128 54.60 -12.86 23.99
N PRO A 129 55.10 -11.75 23.40
CA PRO A 129 55.10 -11.54 21.96
C PRO A 129 56.10 -12.41 21.19
N ALA A 130 57.12 -12.96 21.85
CA ALA A 130 58.06 -13.89 21.22
C ALA A 130 57.36 -15.19 20.75
N LYS A 131 56.20 -15.55 21.34
CA LYS A 131 55.40 -16.68 20.87
C LYS A 131 54.93 -16.49 19.43
N LEU A 132 54.44 -15.31 19.07
CA LEU A 132 53.99 -15.01 17.70
C LEU A 132 55.13 -15.14 16.68
N LYS A 133 56.34 -14.71 17.05
CA LYS A 133 57.54 -14.82 16.19
C LYS A 133 57.99 -16.26 15.97
N ARG A 134 57.71 -17.16 16.91
CA ARG A 134 58.06 -18.59 16.83
C ARG A 134 57.03 -19.42 16.06
N MET A 135 55.84 -18.89 15.79
CA MET A 135 54.76 -19.62 15.11
C MET A 135 54.99 -19.75 13.61
N LYS A 136 54.43 -20.81 13.02
CA LYS A 136 54.50 -21.03 11.57
C LYS A 136 53.66 -19.97 10.85
N LYS A 137 54.14 -19.52 9.68
CA LYS A 137 53.49 -18.48 8.85
C LYS A 137 52.03 -18.79 8.51
N LYS A 138 51.64 -20.08 8.38
CA LYS A 138 50.24 -20.49 8.17
C LYS A 138 49.38 -20.19 9.39
N GLN A 139 49.83 -20.53 10.60
CA GLN A 139 49.10 -20.27 11.84
C GLN A 139 48.98 -18.77 12.12
N MET A 140 50.01 -17.98 11.82
CA MET A 140 49.96 -16.51 11.92
C MET A 140 48.89 -15.86 11.04
N ARG A 141 48.50 -16.49 9.91
CA ARG A 141 47.41 -15.99 9.05
C ARG A 141 46.02 -16.26 9.60
N LEU A 142 45.88 -17.23 10.52
CA LEU A 142 44.60 -17.56 11.15
C LEU A 142 44.32 -16.72 12.40
N ILE A 143 45.33 -16.03 12.94
CA ILE A 143 45.18 -15.21 14.14
C ILE A 143 44.63 -13.84 13.75
N GLU A 144 43.44 -13.50 14.26
CA GLU A 144 42.90 -12.16 14.22
C GLU A 144 43.26 -11.40 15.50
N LYS A 145 43.62 -10.12 15.38
CA LYS A 145 43.87 -9.26 16.54
C LYS A 145 42.57 -8.59 16.95
N ARG A 146 42.26 -8.62 18.24
CA ARG A 146 41.09 -7.98 18.85
C ARG A 146 41.52 -7.07 19.99
N ASP A 147 40.82 -5.95 20.14
CA ASP A 147 41.12 -4.97 21.18
C ASP A 147 40.55 -5.41 22.52
N LEU A 148 41.40 -5.41 23.56
CA LEU A 148 41.06 -5.85 24.91
C LEU A 148 41.12 -4.72 25.95
N SER A 149 41.18 -3.45 25.51
CA SER A 149 41.36 -2.28 26.38
C SER A 149 40.29 -2.15 27.48
N GLN A 150 39.12 -2.76 27.30
CA GLN A 150 38.01 -2.73 28.25
C GLN A 150 37.83 -4.02 29.07
N VAL A 151 38.60 -5.08 28.80
CA VAL A 151 38.47 -6.36 29.50
C VAL A 151 39.45 -6.38 30.68
N LYS A 152 38.92 -6.40 31.91
CA LYS A 152 39.74 -6.54 33.12
C LYS A 152 40.19 -8.00 33.24
N VAL A 153 41.45 -8.25 32.88
CA VAL A 153 42.10 -9.55 33.05
C VAL A 153 42.47 -9.70 34.53
N VAL A 154 41.93 -10.73 35.19
CA VAL A 154 42.34 -11.17 36.54
C VAL A 154 43.58 -12.06 36.43
#